data_AF-A0A2J4YSW4-F1
#
_entry.id   AF-A0A2J4YSW4-F1
#
_cell.length_a   1.000
_cell.length_b   1.000
_cell.length_c   1.000
_cell.angle_alpha   90.00
_cell.angle_beta   90.00
_cell.angle_gamma   90.00
#
_symmetry.space_group_name_H-M   'P 1'
#
loop_
_entity.id
_entity.type
_entity.pdbx_description
1 polymer ?
#
loop_
_entity_poly.entity_id
_entity_poly.type
_entity_poly.pdbx_seq_one_letter_code
_entity_poly.pdbx_strand_id
1 'polypeptide(L)'
;MTLGSGCSVSNVRNGENNRWGNINFGSYGDLANSIDAEIIGSGGGSALTVTCTEDLASTLTLDGGQSGDAALRYMKNAGGTQQIAYRLYSDAARNNEILPGGTIPIVGTGNPQAIPVFARIRPEDQSVNAPTADVYDDIVTATLAW
;
A
#
# COMPACT_ATOMS: atom_id res chain seq x y z
N MET A 1 31.84 -13.16 14.99
CA MET A 1 30.74 -12.42 14.32
C MET A 1 29.55 -13.36 14.29
N THR A 2 28.41 -12.94 14.83
CA THR A 2 27.17 -13.74 14.84
C THR A 2 26.16 -13.05 13.95
N LEU A 3 25.56 -13.79 13.02
CA LEU A 3 24.46 -13.30 12.20
C LEU A 3 23.15 -13.76 12.86
N GLY A 4 22.29 -12.80 13.20
CA GLY A 4 20.91 -13.09 13.63
C GLY A 4 19.99 -13.16 12.42
N SER A 5 18.88 -13.90 12.54
CA SER A 5 17.80 -13.87 11.55
C SER A 5 17.08 -12.53 11.57
N GLY A 6 16.68 -12.05 10.40
CA GLY A 6 15.80 -10.90 10.31
C GLY A 6 15.49 -10.47 8.90
N CYS A 7 14.70 -9.40 8.80
CA CYS A 7 14.33 -8.80 7.55
C CYS A 7 14.71 -7.33 7.48
N SER A 8 14.92 -6.86 6.26
CA SER A 8 15.16 -5.46 5.93
C SER A 8 14.26 -5.04 4.78
N VAL A 9 13.87 -3.77 4.79
CA VAL A 9 13.15 -3.14 3.70
C VAL A 9 14.09 -2.19 2.99
N SER A 10 14.37 -2.45 1.71
CA SER A 10 15.38 -1.72 0.94
C SER A 10 14.71 -0.84 -0.13
N ASN A 11 14.16 0.31 0.27
CA ASN A 11 13.60 1.29 -0.67
C ASN A 11 13.97 2.75 -0.30
N VAL A 12 15.12 2.98 0.32
CA VAL A 12 15.44 4.29 0.89
C VAL A 12 15.69 5.33 -0.21
N ARG A 13 14.84 6.37 -0.25
CA ARG A 13 15.15 7.64 -0.93
C ARG A 13 15.90 8.51 0.07
N ASN A 14 17.00 9.16 -0.35
CA ASN A 14 17.79 10.01 0.55
C ASN A 14 16.91 11.06 1.25
N GLY A 15 16.83 11.00 2.58
CA GLY A 15 16.03 11.93 3.41
C GLY A 15 14.62 11.46 3.78
N GLU A 16 14.16 10.32 3.26
CA GLU A 16 12.86 9.73 3.62
C GLU A 16 13.07 8.47 4.47
N ASN A 17 12.99 8.60 5.79
CA ASN A 17 13.00 7.43 6.68
C ASN A 17 11.62 6.76 6.65
N ASN A 18 11.58 5.44 6.49
CA ASN A 18 10.37 4.61 6.58
C ASN A 18 9.22 4.91 5.60
N ARG A 19 9.46 5.65 4.50
CA ARG A 19 8.56 5.64 3.35
C ARG A 19 8.95 4.47 2.46
N TRP A 20 8.09 3.46 2.36
CA TRP A 20 8.42 2.20 1.68
C TRP A 20 7.96 2.15 0.22
N GLY A 21 7.00 3.01 -0.14
CA GLY A 21 6.51 3.16 -1.50
C GLY A 21 5.45 4.25 -1.59
N ASN A 22 4.91 4.43 -2.80
CA ASN A 22 3.86 5.37 -3.12
C ASN A 22 2.90 4.74 -4.11
N ILE A 23 1.59 4.89 -3.86
CA ILE A 23 0.54 4.57 -4.83
C ILE A 23 -0.01 5.91 -5.32
N ASN A 24 -0.01 6.13 -6.63
CA ASN A 24 -0.58 7.34 -7.22
C ASN A 24 -1.71 6.92 -8.16
N PHE A 25 -2.94 7.31 -7.82
CA PHE A 25 -4.10 7.04 -8.68
C PHE A 25 -4.14 7.94 -9.91
N GLY A 26 -3.50 9.11 -9.90
CA GLY A 26 -3.53 10.10 -10.99
C GLY A 26 -4.50 11.24 -10.73
N SER A 27 -4.87 11.97 -11.79
CA SER A 27 -5.80 13.10 -11.73
C SER A 27 -7.04 12.83 -12.59
N TYR A 28 -8.22 12.96 -11.98
CA TYR A 28 -9.51 12.62 -12.58
C TYR A 28 -10.54 13.68 -12.23
N GLY A 29 -11.50 13.92 -13.14
CA GLY A 29 -12.62 14.82 -12.90
C GLY A 29 -13.79 14.17 -12.15
N ASP A 30 -13.87 12.83 -12.17
CA ASP A 30 -14.86 12.04 -11.46
C ASP A 30 -14.33 10.64 -11.15
N LEU A 31 -15.12 9.88 -10.39
CA LEU A 31 -14.90 8.50 -9.96
C LEU A 31 -15.96 7.58 -10.56
N ALA A 32 -16.45 7.89 -11.77
CA ALA A 32 -17.54 7.13 -12.41
C ALA A 32 -17.09 5.76 -12.95
N ASN A 33 -15.78 5.55 -13.09
CA ASN A 33 -15.17 4.29 -13.51
C ASN A 33 -14.17 3.81 -12.45
N SER A 34 -13.84 2.51 -12.48
CA SER A 34 -12.77 1.99 -11.65
C SER A 34 -11.43 2.62 -12.05
N ILE A 35 -10.67 3.07 -11.06
CA ILE A 35 -9.32 3.63 -11.25
C ILE A 35 -8.33 2.71 -10.57
N ASP A 36 -7.31 2.35 -11.33
CA ASP A 36 -6.38 1.29 -11.02
C ASP A 36 -4.98 1.85 -10.83
N ALA A 37 -4.31 1.45 -9.76
CA ALA A 37 -2.94 1.85 -9.47
C ALA A 37 -2.13 0.66 -8.92
N GLU A 38 -0.83 0.87 -8.77
CA GLU A 38 0.10 -0.06 -8.14
C GLU A 38 1.14 0.71 -7.33
N ILE A 39 1.74 0.03 -6.36
CA ILE A 39 2.80 0.60 -5.54
C ILE A 39 4.08 0.76 -6.37
N ILE A 40 4.66 1.95 -6.30
CA ILE A 40 6.02 2.22 -6.73
C ILE A 40 6.86 2.29 -5.47
N GLY A 41 7.82 1.38 -5.31
CA GLY A 41 8.80 1.44 -4.23
C GLY A 41 9.54 2.77 -4.28
N SER A 42 9.87 3.36 -3.13
CA SER A 42 10.49 4.69 -3.04
C SER A 42 11.88 4.79 -3.70
N GLY A 43 12.51 3.66 -4.03
CA GLY A 43 13.69 3.59 -4.92
C GLY A 43 13.39 3.69 -6.42
N GLY A 44 12.12 3.84 -6.83
CA GLY A 44 11.67 3.98 -8.22
C GLY A 44 11.29 2.68 -8.92
N GLY A 45 11.38 1.53 -8.24
CA GLY A 45 10.94 0.23 -8.79
C GLY A 45 9.43 -0.01 -8.62
N SER A 46 8.85 -0.93 -9.39
CA SER A 46 7.41 -1.23 -9.40
C SER A 46 6.89 -2.03 -8.18
N ALA A 47 7.64 -2.09 -7.08
CA ALA A 47 7.24 -2.83 -5.88
C ALA A 47 7.99 -2.41 -4.61
N LEU A 48 7.46 -2.82 -3.46
CA LEU A 48 8.21 -2.86 -2.20
C LEU A 48 9.31 -3.92 -2.30
N THR A 49 10.54 -3.65 -1.82
CA THR A 49 11.61 -4.65 -1.79
C THR A 49 11.92 -5.06 -0.36
N VAL A 50 11.77 -6.35 -0.05
CA VAL A 50 12.07 -6.94 1.26
C VAL A 50 13.18 -7.98 1.09
N THR A 51 14.17 -7.97 1.97
CA THR A 51 15.19 -9.01 2.05
C THR A 51 15.14 -9.63 3.44
N CYS A 52 14.79 -10.91 3.51
CA CYS A 52 14.75 -11.71 4.74
C CYS A 52 15.81 -12.81 4.69
N THR A 53 16.28 -13.24 5.86
CA THR A 53 17.10 -14.47 5.99
C THR A 53 16.42 -15.65 5.28
N GLU A 54 17.20 -16.49 4.61
CA GLU A 54 16.70 -17.70 3.94
C GLU A 54 15.85 -18.55 4.90
N ASP A 55 14.71 -19.04 4.41
CA ASP A 55 13.70 -19.83 5.12
C ASP A 55 13.01 -19.13 6.31
N LEU A 56 13.26 -17.83 6.55
CA LEU A 56 12.58 -17.08 7.60
C LEU A 56 11.14 -16.75 7.17
N ALA A 57 10.17 -17.35 7.87
CA ALA A 57 8.77 -16.98 7.74
C ALA A 57 8.53 -15.59 8.36
N SER A 58 8.04 -14.67 7.54
CA SER A 58 7.80 -13.28 7.91
C SER A 58 6.43 -12.84 7.43
N THR A 59 5.89 -11.79 8.05
CA THR A 59 4.56 -11.26 7.71
C THR A 59 4.61 -9.76 7.55
N LEU A 60 4.10 -9.27 6.41
CA LEU A 60 3.84 -7.85 6.17
C LEU A 60 2.36 -7.55 6.42
N THR A 61 2.07 -6.69 7.40
CA THR A 61 0.70 -6.25 7.72
C THR A 61 0.48 -4.84 7.20
N LEU A 62 -0.63 -4.59 6.51
CA LEU A 62 -1.03 -3.25 6.04
C LEU A 62 -2.26 -2.79 6.83
N ASP A 63 -2.13 -1.72 7.61
CA ASP A 63 -3.24 -1.17 8.40
C ASP A 63 -4.35 -0.54 7.54
N GLY A 64 -5.33 0.12 8.18
CA GLY A 64 -6.43 0.82 7.49
C GLY A 64 -6.08 2.19 6.93
N GLY A 65 -4.84 2.66 7.06
CA GLY A 65 -4.50 4.06 6.82
C GLY A 65 -4.98 4.99 7.93
N GLN A 66 -4.80 6.29 7.74
CA GLN A 66 -5.09 7.31 8.75
C GLN A 66 -6.59 7.51 8.99
N SER A 67 -7.43 7.09 8.05
CA SER A 67 -8.88 7.34 8.08
C SER A 67 -9.72 6.12 7.72
N GLY A 68 -9.12 4.94 7.53
CA GLY A 68 -9.84 3.70 7.24
C GLY A 68 -10.73 3.22 8.37
N ASP A 69 -11.61 2.28 8.01
CA ASP A 69 -12.39 1.48 8.94
C ASP A 69 -12.05 -0.01 8.78
N ALA A 70 -12.95 -0.91 9.20
CA ALA A 70 -12.73 -2.35 9.11
C ALA A 70 -12.86 -2.90 7.68
N ALA A 71 -13.49 -2.18 6.76
CA ALA A 71 -13.80 -2.62 5.40
C ALA A 71 -13.00 -1.86 4.34
N LEU A 72 -12.81 -0.55 4.51
CA LEU A 72 -12.28 0.34 3.49
C LEU A 72 -11.16 1.23 4.02
N ARG A 73 -10.30 1.67 3.11
CA ARG A 73 -9.34 2.75 3.35
C ARG A 73 -9.82 4.01 2.65
N TYR A 74 -9.44 5.17 3.18
CA TYR A 74 -9.94 6.45 2.70
C TYR A 74 -8.82 7.48 2.55
N MET A 75 -8.69 8.03 1.35
CA MET A 75 -7.93 9.26 1.13
C MET A 75 -8.81 10.46 1.45
N LYS A 76 -8.28 11.46 2.15
CA LYS A 76 -9.00 12.68 2.52
C LYS A 76 -8.39 13.90 1.86
N ASN A 77 -9.25 14.86 1.53
CA ASN A 77 -8.78 16.17 1.11
C ASN A 77 -8.11 16.93 2.26
N ALA A 78 -7.38 18.00 1.96
CA ALA A 78 -6.65 18.78 2.98
C ALA A 78 -7.56 19.32 4.10
N GLY A 79 -8.82 19.62 3.78
CA GLY A 79 -9.84 20.05 4.75
C GLY A 79 -10.47 18.92 5.58
N GLY A 80 -10.23 17.65 5.23
CA GLY A 80 -10.83 16.47 5.88
C GLY A 80 -12.34 16.35 5.73
N THR A 81 -12.95 17.13 4.84
CA THR A 81 -14.40 17.24 4.65
C THR A 81 -14.96 16.21 3.67
N GLN A 82 -14.10 15.67 2.80
CA GLN A 82 -14.46 14.66 1.82
C GLN A 82 -13.42 13.55 1.80
N GLN A 83 -13.88 12.37 1.38
CA GLN A 83 -13.05 11.18 1.30
C GLN A 83 -13.32 10.38 0.04
N ILE A 84 -12.27 9.73 -0.44
CA ILE A 84 -12.29 8.80 -1.57
C ILE A 84 -11.92 7.42 -1.04
N ALA A 85 -12.82 6.46 -1.19
CA ALA A 85 -12.59 5.10 -0.76
C ALA A 85 -11.68 4.37 -1.75
N TYR A 86 -10.74 3.57 -1.24
CA TYR A 86 -9.89 2.72 -2.05
C TYR A 86 -9.62 1.39 -1.35
N ARG A 87 -9.18 0.40 -2.14
CA ARG A 87 -8.85 -0.96 -1.70
C ARG A 87 -7.45 -1.34 -2.16
N LEU A 88 -6.81 -2.25 -1.43
CA LEU A 88 -5.50 -2.82 -1.75
C LEU A 88 -5.63 -4.31 -2.08
N TYR A 89 -4.74 -4.82 -2.93
CA TYR A 89 -4.77 -6.20 -3.43
C TYR A 89 -3.35 -6.76 -3.59
N SER A 90 -3.22 -8.08 -3.47
CA SER A 90 -1.93 -8.78 -3.64
C SER A 90 -1.68 -9.26 -5.07
N ASP A 91 -2.66 -9.15 -5.98
CA ASP A 91 -2.57 -9.60 -7.37
C ASP A 91 -2.96 -8.50 -8.37
N ALA A 92 -2.35 -8.52 -9.55
CA ALA A 92 -2.56 -7.51 -10.59
C ALA A 92 -4.01 -7.47 -11.12
N ALA A 93 -4.69 -8.63 -11.09
CA ALA A 93 -6.10 -8.73 -11.46
C ALA A 93 -7.05 -8.19 -10.38
N ARG A 94 -6.54 -7.94 -9.17
CA ARG A 94 -7.28 -7.40 -8.01
C ARG A 94 -8.42 -8.32 -7.57
N ASN A 95 -8.16 -9.62 -7.56
CA ASN A 95 -9.07 -10.64 -7.05
C ASN A 95 -8.84 -10.94 -5.56
N ASN A 96 -7.62 -10.71 -5.07
CA ASN A 96 -7.21 -11.01 -3.70
C ASN A 96 -7.06 -9.71 -2.90
N GLU A 97 -8.16 -9.27 -2.29
CA GLU A 97 -8.18 -8.06 -1.48
C GLU A 97 -7.39 -8.22 -0.18
N ILE A 98 -6.61 -7.19 0.17
CA ILE A 98 -5.96 -7.01 1.45
C ILE A 98 -6.79 -6.02 2.26
N LEU A 99 -7.66 -6.56 3.13
CA LEU A 99 -8.48 -5.75 4.02
C LEU A 99 -7.61 -4.87 4.95
N PRO A 100 -8.17 -3.82 5.57
CA PRO A 100 -7.54 -3.11 6.68
C PRO A 100 -7.03 -4.09 7.76
N GLY A 101 -5.74 -4.05 8.07
CA GLY A 101 -5.07 -5.01 8.97
C GLY A 101 -4.75 -6.37 8.34
N GLY A 102 -4.96 -6.53 7.03
CA GLY A 102 -4.64 -7.74 6.28
C GLY A 102 -3.14 -7.98 6.14
N THR A 103 -2.77 -9.23 5.93
CA THR A 103 -1.38 -9.70 5.94
C THR A 103 -0.94 -10.31 4.62
N ILE A 104 0.32 -10.09 4.25
CA ILE A 104 1.00 -10.74 3.14
C ILE A 104 2.12 -11.63 3.74
N PRO A 105 2.06 -12.96 3.56
CA PRO A 105 3.13 -13.84 4.01
C PRO A 105 4.36 -13.69 3.11
N ILE A 106 5.55 -13.72 3.72
CA ILE A 106 6.83 -13.65 3.04
C ILE A 106 7.70 -14.80 3.57
N VAL A 107 8.22 -15.62 2.67
CA VAL A 107 9.25 -16.62 3.02
C VAL A 107 10.57 -16.11 2.47
N GLY A 108 11.52 -15.87 3.35
CA GLY A 108 12.82 -15.32 2.97
C GLY A 108 13.60 -16.27 2.06
N THR A 109 14.24 -15.69 1.05
CA THR A 109 15.08 -16.44 0.08
C THR A 109 16.56 -16.12 0.24
N GLY A 110 16.93 -15.34 1.26
CA GLY A 110 18.27 -14.75 1.40
C GLY A 110 18.59 -13.66 0.36
N ASN A 111 17.64 -13.35 -0.53
CA ASN A 111 17.79 -12.40 -1.63
C ASN A 111 16.67 -11.35 -1.61
N PRO A 112 16.83 -10.20 -2.30
CA PRO A 112 15.77 -9.21 -2.44
C PRO A 112 14.52 -9.79 -3.13
N GLN A 113 13.36 -9.61 -2.51
CA GLN A 113 12.05 -10.05 -2.99
C GLN A 113 11.15 -8.83 -3.21
N ALA A 114 10.54 -8.76 -4.39
CA ALA A 114 9.52 -7.76 -4.70
C ALA A 114 8.18 -8.18 -4.09
N ILE A 115 7.56 -7.27 -3.33
CA ILE A 115 6.24 -7.42 -2.73
C ILE A 115 5.31 -6.43 -3.46
N PRO A 116 4.63 -6.87 -4.53
CA PRO A 116 3.70 -6.00 -5.24
C PRO A 116 2.44 -5.76 -4.41
N VAL A 117 1.92 -4.54 -4.49
CA VAL A 117 0.63 -4.16 -3.93
C VAL A 117 -0.10 -3.36 -4.99
N PHE A 118 -1.30 -3.79 -5.32
CA PHE A 118 -2.16 -3.14 -6.29
C PHE A 118 -3.27 -2.39 -5.56
N ALA A 119 -3.78 -1.34 -6.17
CA ALA A 119 -4.86 -0.55 -5.59
C ALA A 119 -5.97 -0.30 -6.60
N ARG A 120 -7.19 -0.11 -6.10
CA ARG A 120 -8.35 0.24 -6.90
C ARG A 120 -9.28 1.17 -6.15
N ILE A 121 -9.70 2.25 -6.82
CA ILE A 121 -10.91 3.00 -6.48
C ILE A 121 -12.05 2.41 -7.30
N ARG A 122 -13.20 2.18 -6.66
CA ARG A 122 -14.41 1.67 -7.32
C ARG A 122 -15.57 2.65 -7.15
N PRO A 123 -16.39 2.89 -8.20
CA PRO A 123 -17.55 3.77 -8.10
C PRO A 123 -18.53 3.35 -7.00
N GLU A 124 -18.74 2.05 -6.81
CA GLU A 124 -19.68 1.52 -5.82
C GLU A 124 -19.25 1.74 -4.36
N ASP A 125 -17.96 2.00 -4.11
CA ASP A 125 -17.44 2.32 -2.78
C ASP A 125 -17.55 3.83 -2.46
N GLN A 126 -17.93 4.67 -3.42
CA GLN A 126 -17.95 6.12 -3.25
C GLN A 126 -19.30 6.64 -2.76
N SER A 127 -19.25 7.63 -1.86
CA SER A 127 -20.46 8.36 -1.44
C SER A 127 -20.89 9.43 -2.46
N VAL A 128 -19.94 9.97 -3.23
CA VAL A 128 -20.14 10.97 -4.27
C VAL A 128 -19.16 10.69 -5.41
N ASN A 129 -19.66 10.60 -6.65
CA ASN A 129 -18.81 10.28 -7.82
C ASN A 129 -17.99 11.47 -8.33
N ALA A 130 -18.39 12.72 -8.02
CA ALA A 130 -17.63 13.91 -8.36
C ALA A 130 -17.35 14.71 -7.07
N PRO A 131 -16.34 14.31 -6.28
CA PRO A 131 -15.96 15.03 -5.06
C PRO A 131 -15.36 16.40 -5.41
N THR A 132 -15.17 17.28 -4.41
CA THR A 132 -14.56 18.60 -4.63
C THR A 132 -13.15 18.41 -5.17
N ALA A 133 -12.78 19.22 -6.17
CA ALA A 133 -11.43 19.23 -6.72
C ALA A 133 -10.42 19.65 -5.65
N ASP A 134 -9.57 18.71 -5.25
CA ASP A 134 -8.50 18.89 -4.28
C ASP A 134 -7.51 17.72 -4.41
N VAL A 135 -6.39 17.78 -3.67
CA VAL A 135 -5.53 16.62 -3.44
C VAL A 135 -6.11 15.77 -2.32
N TYR A 136 -6.22 14.46 -2.56
CA TYR A 136 -6.67 13.48 -1.58
C TYR A 136 -5.51 12.56 -1.24
N ASP A 137 -5.15 12.50 0.04
CA ASP A 137 -4.02 11.70 0.52
C ASP A 137 -4.43 10.77 1.66
N ASP A 138 -3.69 9.67 1.80
CA ASP A 138 -3.71 8.75 2.93
C ASP A 138 -2.30 8.22 3.21
N ILE A 139 -2.05 7.74 4.42
CA ILE A 139 -0.81 7.04 4.79
C ILE A 139 -1.20 5.70 5.41
N VAL A 140 -0.85 4.62 4.72
CA VAL A 140 -0.97 3.24 5.22
C VAL A 140 0.31 2.84 5.93
N THR A 141 0.21 2.43 7.19
CA THR A 141 1.34 1.88 7.93
C THR A 141 1.51 0.42 7.56
N ALA A 142 2.70 0.09 7.09
CA ALA A 142 3.12 -1.27 6.83
C ALA A 142 4.03 -1.75 7.97
N THR A 143 3.75 -2.93 8.53
CA THR A 143 4.51 -3.53 9.63
C THR A 143 5.06 -4.88 9.21
N LEU A 144 6.38 -5.05 9.28
CA LEU A 144 7.06 -6.31 8.98
C LEU A 144 7.49 -7.00 10.29
N ALA A 145 7.08 -8.26 10.47
CA ALA A 145 7.40 -9.07 11.65
C ALA A 145 7.97 -10.45 11.28
N TRP A 146 8.87 -10.98 12.11
CA TRP A 146 9.53 -12.29 12.01
C TRP A 146 9.86 -12.86 13.39
#